data_AF-A0A1I8JMC2-F1
#
_entry.id   AF-A0A1I8JMC2-F1
#
_cell.length_a   1.000
_cell.length_b   1.000
_cell.length_c   1.000
_cell.angle_alpha   90.00
_cell.angle_beta   90.00
_cell.angle_gamma   90.00
#
_symmetry.space_group_name_H-M   'P 1'
#
loop_
_entity.id
_entity.type
_entity.pdbx_description
1 polymer ?
#
loop_
_entity_poly.entity_id
_entity_poly.type
_entity_poly.pdbx_seq_one_letter_code
_entity_poly.pdbx_strand_id
1 'polypeptide(L)'
;ELIKLVDSGVKAWQPTKGQANIIMFVGLQGSGKTTTVTKLAHYYQRKNWKTCMICADTFRAGAYDQFKQNATKARIPEGVEKFKEDGFEIIIVDTSGRHKQEDSLFEEMLQVSNAISPDNVIFVMDATIGQACEAQALAFKQKVDVGAVIITKLDSHAKGGGALSAVAATKSPIIFIGTGEHIDDFEPFKVQPFVQKLLGMGDLAGLIDKVSELKLDDNEELMKKFKQGDFTLRDMYEQFTNIMKLGPFSQILSSIPGFSQDFMTKGTEQESKNRLKRLMTIMDSMSDQELDSHEGNAPVHPVSRPD
;
A
#
# COMPACT_ATOMS: atom_id res chain seq x y z
N GLU A 1 22.51 2.87 -11.26
CA GLU A 1 22.28 1.64 -12.05
C GLU A 1 20.96 0.95 -11.68
N LEU A 2 20.68 0.68 -10.40
CA LEU A 2 19.43 0.04 -9.97
C LEU A 2 18.16 0.69 -10.52
N ILE A 3 18.07 2.02 -10.53
CA ILE A 3 16.92 2.74 -11.14
C ILE A 3 16.68 2.29 -12.59
N LYS A 4 17.74 2.14 -13.39
CA LYS A 4 17.64 1.71 -14.80
C LYS A 4 17.22 0.24 -14.95
N LEU A 5 17.44 -0.58 -13.92
CA LEU A 5 17.04 -1.99 -13.94
C LEU A 5 15.57 -2.17 -13.54
N VAL A 6 15.04 -1.27 -12.71
CA VAL A 6 13.63 -1.29 -12.29
C VAL A 6 12.73 -0.48 -13.24
N ASP A 7 13.28 0.51 -13.93
CA ASP A 7 12.58 1.27 -14.95
C ASP A 7 12.53 0.49 -16.26
N SER A 8 11.33 0.07 -16.67
CA SER A 8 11.13 -0.63 -17.94
C SER A 8 11.27 0.31 -19.15
N GLY A 9 11.24 1.63 -18.95
CA GLY A 9 11.12 2.62 -20.02
C GLY A 9 9.77 2.60 -20.75
N VAL A 10 8.85 1.71 -20.33
CA VAL A 10 7.52 1.56 -20.91
C VAL A 10 6.51 2.29 -20.05
N LYS A 11 5.73 3.17 -20.68
CA LYS A 11 4.65 3.88 -19.97
C LYS A 11 3.57 2.88 -19.55
N ALA A 12 3.21 2.92 -18.27
CA ALA A 12 2.09 2.13 -17.76
C ALA A 12 0.79 2.48 -18.50
N TRP A 13 0.03 1.44 -18.87
CA TRP A 13 -1.33 1.59 -19.39
C TRP A 13 -2.18 2.42 -18.42
N GLN A 14 -3.06 3.25 -18.98
CA GLN A 14 -3.95 4.13 -18.23
C GLN A 14 -5.40 3.83 -18.60
N PRO A 15 -6.31 3.72 -17.62
CA PRO A 15 -7.73 3.53 -17.92
C PRO A 15 -8.34 4.77 -18.57
N THR A 16 -9.32 4.54 -19.44
CA THR A 16 -10.08 5.58 -20.13
C THR A 16 -11.45 5.77 -19.49
N LYS A 17 -11.80 7.01 -19.11
CA LYS A 17 -13.09 7.36 -18.52
C LYS A 17 -14.24 7.16 -19.52
N GLY A 18 -15.41 6.76 -19.02
CA GLY A 18 -16.61 6.53 -19.83
C GLY A 18 -16.57 5.27 -20.71
N GLN A 19 -15.52 4.44 -20.58
CA GLN A 19 -15.39 3.16 -21.26
C GLN A 19 -15.19 2.04 -20.24
N ALA A 20 -15.56 0.83 -20.62
CA ALA A 20 -15.30 -0.36 -19.82
C ALA A 20 -13.82 -0.75 -19.98
N ASN A 21 -13.06 -0.65 -18.90
CA ASN A 21 -11.66 -1.07 -18.86
C ASN A 21 -11.55 -2.41 -18.14
N ILE A 22 -11.17 -3.46 -18.87
CA ILE A 22 -11.09 -4.84 -18.38
C ILE A 22 -9.65 -5.13 -17.97
N ILE A 23 -9.44 -5.41 -16.69
CA ILE A 23 -8.13 -5.67 -16.10
C ILE A 23 -8.10 -7.10 -15.57
N MET A 24 -7.25 -7.94 -16.15
CA MET A 24 -7.10 -9.33 -15.73
C MET A 24 -5.90 -9.50 -14.79
N PHE A 25 -6.11 -10.12 -13.64
CA PHE A 25 -5.05 -10.40 -12.68
C PHE A 25 -4.54 -11.82 -12.83
N VAL A 26 -3.23 -11.99 -12.99
CA VAL A 26 -2.55 -13.28 -13.10
C VAL A 26 -1.37 -13.36 -12.14
N GLY A 27 -0.92 -14.58 -11.84
CA GLY A 27 0.21 -14.79 -10.95
C GLY A 27 0.06 -16.03 -10.08
N LEU A 28 1.11 -16.33 -9.31
CA LEU A 28 1.20 -17.59 -8.57
C LEU A 28 0.15 -17.70 -7.47
N GLN A 29 -0.08 -18.94 -7.02
CA GLN A 29 -0.81 -19.17 -5.79
C GLN A 29 -0.09 -18.49 -4.61
N GLY A 30 -0.87 -17.84 -3.73
CA GLY A 30 -0.32 -17.18 -2.54
C GLY A 30 0.38 -15.83 -2.79
N SER A 31 0.45 -15.35 -4.04
CA SER A 31 1.03 -14.03 -4.40
C SER A 31 0.20 -12.82 -3.97
N GLY A 32 -1.02 -13.03 -3.47
CA GLY A 32 -1.90 -11.96 -3.00
C GLY A 32 -2.87 -11.38 -4.05
N LYS A 33 -3.13 -12.09 -5.16
CA LYS A 33 -4.06 -11.65 -6.23
C LYS A 33 -5.42 -11.15 -5.74
N THR A 34 -6.22 -12.00 -5.09
CA THR A 34 -7.58 -11.63 -4.61
C THR A 34 -7.58 -10.40 -3.70
N THR A 35 -6.59 -10.29 -2.80
CA THR A 35 -6.42 -9.11 -1.95
C THR A 35 -6.08 -7.87 -2.78
N THR A 36 -5.17 -8.00 -3.74
CA THR A 36 -4.73 -6.91 -4.61
C THR A 36 -5.84 -6.44 -5.56
N VAL A 37 -6.66 -7.35 -6.07
CA VAL A 37 -7.86 -7.03 -6.85
C VAL A 37 -8.78 -6.09 -6.06
N THR A 38 -9.03 -6.43 -4.80
CA THR A 38 -9.88 -5.62 -3.91
C THR A 38 -9.25 -4.25 -3.65
N LYS A 39 -7.94 -4.20 -3.39
CA LYS A 39 -7.19 -2.96 -3.16
C LYS A 39 -7.20 -2.04 -4.39
N LEU A 40 -6.96 -2.58 -5.59
CA LEU A 40 -6.99 -1.81 -6.83
C LEU A 40 -8.40 -1.28 -7.12
N ALA A 41 -9.42 -2.11 -6.91
CA ALA A 41 -10.81 -1.70 -7.07
C ALA A 41 -11.15 -0.55 -6.10
N HIS A 42 -10.78 -0.68 -4.83
CA HIS A 42 -10.99 0.36 -3.83
C HIS A 42 -10.23 1.66 -4.15
N TYR A 43 -8.99 1.57 -4.60
CA TYR A 43 -8.18 2.71 -5.02
C TYR A 43 -8.86 3.50 -6.15
N TYR A 44 -9.38 2.81 -7.18
CA TYR A 44 -10.10 3.48 -8.27
C TYR A 44 -11.47 4.00 -7.83
N GLN A 45 -12.18 3.30 -6.94
CA GLN A 45 -13.44 3.77 -6.36
C GLN A 45 -13.25 5.10 -5.63
N ARG A 46 -12.20 5.24 -4.82
CA ARG A 46 -11.83 6.51 -4.16
C ARG A 46 -11.49 7.63 -5.13
N LYS A 47 -11.11 7.30 -6.36
CA LYS A 47 -10.89 8.23 -7.48
C LYS A 47 -12.13 8.46 -8.34
N ASN A 48 -13.31 8.15 -7.81
CA ASN A 48 -14.61 8.31 -8.48
C ASN A 48 -14.74 7.49 -9.78
N TRP A 49 -14.13 6.31 -9.85
CA TRP A 49 -14.42 5.34 -10.90
C TRP A 49 -15.51 4.38 -10.45
N LYS A 50 -16.39 4.00 -11.38
CA LYS A 50 -17.32 2.90 -11.16
C LYS A 50 -16.58 1.58 -11.32
N THR A 51 -16.24 0.94 -10.20
CA THR A 51 -15.48 -0.30 -10.18
C THR A 51 -16.37 -1.50 -9.90
N CYS A 52 -16.10 -2.63 -10.55
CA CYS A 52 -16.63 -3.93 -10.14
C CYS A 52 -15.53 -4.99 -10.16
N MET A 53 -15.78 -6.08 -9.46
CA MET A 53 -14.87 -7.21 -9.40
C MET A 53 -15.55 -8.47 -9.94
N ILE A 54 -14.75 -9.35 -10.55
CA ILE A 54 -15.18 -10.67 -11.03
C ILE A 54 -14.28 -11.75 -10.41
N CYS A 55 -14.88 -12.78 -9.82
CA CYS A 55 -14.16 -13.98 -9.40
C CYS A 55 -14.18 -15.01 -10.53
N ALA A 56 -13.02 -15.27 -11.12
CA ALA A 56 -12.78 -16.34 -12.09
C ALA A 56 -11.87 -17.45 -11.51
N ASP A 57 -11.63 -17.47 -10.19
CA ASP A 57 -10.97 -18.58 -9.50
C ASP A 57 -12.01 -19.66 -9.14
N THR A 58 -12.15 -20.66 -10.02
CA THR A 58 -13.08 -21.80 -9.87
C THR A 58 -12.45 -23.03 -9.22
N PHE A 59 -11.12 -23.03 -8.98
CA PHE A 59 -10.39 -24.20 -8.50
C PHE A 59 -10.22 -24.23 -6.99
N ARG A 60 -9.93 -23.06 -6.41
CA ARG A 60 -9.61 -22.99 -4.99
C ARG A 60 -10.89 -22.97 -4.15
N ALA A 61 -11.04 -23.97 -3.28
CA ALA A 61 -12.14 -24.02 -2.33
C ALA A 61 -12.19 -22.74 -1.47
N GLY A 62 -13.37 -22.12 -1.38
CA GLY A 62 -13.58 -20.88 -0.65
C GLY A 62 -13.00 -19.61 -1.31
N ALA A 63 -12.48 -19.69 -2.55
CA ALA A 63 -12.01 -18.50 -3.27
C ALA A 63 -13.13 -17.49 -3.49
N TYR A 64 -14.30 -17.98 -3.93
CA TYR A 64 -15.48 -17.12 -4.11
C TYR A 64 -15.96 -16.50 -2.80
N ASP A 65 -15.98 -17.25 -1.69
CA ASP A 65 -16.37 -16.71 -0.39
C ASP A 65 -15.39 -15.65 0.12
N GLN A 66 -14.07 -15.89 -0.02
CA GLN A 66 -13.04 -14.90 0.30
C GLN A 66 -13.20 -13.64 -0.55
N PHE A 67 -13.40 -13.81 -1.86
CA PHE A 67 -13.61 -12.73 -2.80
C PHE A 67 -14.85 -11.90 -2.44
N LYS A 68 -15.98 -12.56 -2.16
CA LYS A 68 -17.25 -11.93 -1.77
C LYS A 68 -17.14 -11.18 -0.46
N GLN A 69 -16.46 -11.73 0.55
CA GLN A 69 -16.19 -11.04 1.80
C GLN A 69 -15.38 -9.76 1.58
N ASN A 70 -14.35 -9.82 0.73
CA ASN A 70 -13.54 -8.65 0.40
C ASN A 70 -14.35 -7.59 -0.36
N ALA A 71 -15.13 -7.99 -1.37
CA ALA A 71 -16.01 -7.11 -2.14
C ALA A 71 -17.04 -6.41 -1.23
N THR A 72 -17.65 -7.16 -0.31
CA THR A 72 -18.62 -6.61 0.67
C THR A 72 -17.96 -5.60 1.60
N LYS A 73 -16.79 -5.94 2.18
CA LYS A 73 -16.04 -5.03 3.07
C LYS A 73 -15.65 -3.73 2.36
N ALA A 74 -15.24 -3.83 1.10
CA ALA A 74 -14.85 -2.71 0.27
C ALA A 74 -16.04 -1.94 -0.34
N ARG A 75 -17.27 -2.47 -0.22
CA ARG A 75 -18.48 -1.96 -0.87
C ARG A 75 -18.33 -1.87 -2.40
N ILE A 76 -17.78 -2.93 -2.98
CA ILE A 76 -17.54 -3.05 -4.42
C ILE A 76 -18.46 -4.15 -4.96
N PRO A 77 -19.24 -3.88 -6.01
CA PRO A 77 -20.17 -4.86 -6.57
C PRO A 77 -19.46 -6.01 -7.30
N GLU A 78 -20.07 -7.19 -7.19
CA GLU A 78 -19.70 -8.40 -7.94
C GLU A 78 -20.38 -8.38 -9.31
N GLY A 79 -19.65 -8.72 -10.37
CA GLY A 79 -20.00 -8.24 -11.69
C GLY A 79 -20.84 -9.13 -12.61
N VAL A 80 -21.00 -10.44 -12.37
CA VAL A 80 -21.24 -11.46 -13.42
C VAL A 80 -22.43 -11.19 -14.37
N GLU A 81 -23.50 -10.53 -13.93
CA GLU A 81 -24.69 -10.22 -14.77
C GLU A 81 -24.95 -8.72 -14.98
N LYS A 82 -24.26 -7.83 -14.24
CA LYS A 82 -24.58 -6.40 -14.14
C LYS A 82 -23.70 -5.47 -14.98
N PHE A 83 -22.70 -6.01 -15.69
CA PHE A 83 -21.65 -5.22 -16.35
C PHE A 83 -22.15 -4.18 -17.35
N LYS A 84 -23.13 -4.53 -18.18
CA LYS A 84 -23.59 -3.68 -19.28
C LYS A 84 -24.63 -2.65 -18.86
N GLU A 85 -25.39 -2.94 -17.81
CA GLU A 85 -26.52 -2.11 -17.38
C GLU A 85 -26.09 -1.00 -16.41
N ASP A 86 -25.12 -1.27 -15.54
CA ASP A 86 -24.74 -0.33 -14.46
C ASP A 86 -23.65 0.69 -14.87
N GLY A 87 -23.08 0.52 -16.06
CA GLY A 87 -22.06 1.41 -16.64
C GLY A 87 -20.74 1.42 -15.85
N PHE A 88 -20.23 0.24 -15.49
CA PHE A 88 -18.92 0.11 -14.83
C PHE A 88 -17.78 0.51 -15.77
N GLU A 89 -16.80 1.23 -15.22
CA GLU A 89 -15.64 1.73 -15.96
C GLU A 89 -14.39 0.90 -15.69
N ILE A 90 -14.23 0.35 -14.47
CA ILE A 90 -13.08 -0.48 -14.09
C ILE A 90 -13.60 -1.87 -13.72
N ILE A 91 -13.27 -2.86 -14.53
CA ILE A 91 -13.71 -4.24 -14.37
C ILE A 91 -12.49 -5.08 -14.06
N ILE A 92 -12.38 -5.59 -12.82
CA ILE A 92 -11.18 -6.32 -12.39
C ILE A 92 -11.49 -7.80 -12.24
N VAL A 93 -10.77 -8.65 -12.98
CA VAL A 93 -10.97 -10.10 -13.04
C VAL A 93 -9.89 -10.80 -12.21
N ASP A 94 -10.29 -11.44 -11.11
CA ASP A 94 -9.42 -12.27 -10.27
C ASP A 94 -9.36 -13.69 -10.83
N THR A 95 -8.19 -14.14 -11.30
CA THR A 95 -8.00 -15.51 -11.78
C THR A 95 -7.37 -16.41 -10.71
N SER A 96 -7.51 -17.73 -10.87
CA SER A 96 -6.86 -18.71 -10.00
C SER A 96 -5.34 -18.54 -9.95
N GLY A 97 -4.72 -18.90 -8.82
CA GLY A 97 -3.26 -18.93 -8.72
C GLY A 97 -2.68 -20.16 -9.39
N ARG A 98 -1.63 -19.97 -10.20
CA ARG A 98 -1.10 -21.03 -11.06
C ARG A 98 0.35 -21.35 -10.72
N HIS A 99 0.72 -22.63 -10.64
CA HIS A 99 2.11 -23.06 -10.48
C HIS A 99 2.73 -23.31 -11.86
N LYS A 100 4.05 -23.10 -12.01
CA LYS A 100 4.76 -23.19 -13.31
C LYS A 100 4.67 -24.58 -13.98
N GLN A 101 4.32 -25.62 -13.22
CA GLN A 101 4.39 -27.02 -13.65
C GLN A 101 3.10 -27.55 -14.28
N GLU A 102 2.06 -26.73 -14.43
CA GLU A 102 0.76 -27.17 -14.96
C GLU A 102 0.42 -26.46 -16.28
N ASP A 103 0.83 -27.05 -17.40
CA ASP A 103 0.53 -26.56 -18.76
C ASP A 103 -0.98 -26.41 -19.03
N SER A 104 -1.79 -27.32 -18.48
CA SER A 104 -3.26 -27.27 -18.56
C SER A 104 -3.84 -26.01 -17.95
N LEU A 105 -3.27 -25.53 -16.83
CA LEU A 105 -3.70 -24.29 -16.19
C LEU A 105 -3.25 -23.07 -17.01
N PHE A 106 -2.09 -23.07 -17.66
CA PHE A 106 -1.74 -21.93 -18.52
C PHE A 106 -2.69 -21.80 -19.71
N GLU A 107 -3.15 -22.93 -20.24
CA GLU A 107 -4.09 -22.95 -21.38
C GLU A 107 -5.45 -22.36 -21.01
N GLU A 108 -5.97 -22.71 -19.83
CA GLU A 108 -7.23 -22.15 -19.33
C GLU A 108 -7.12 -20.62 -19.10
N MET A 109 -5.99 -20.14 -18.58
CA MET A 109 -5.75 -18.70 -18.44
C MET A 109 -5.79 -17.98 -19.79
N LEU A 110 -5.18 -18.59 -20.82
CA LEU A 110 -5.19 -18.07 -22.17
C LEU A 110 -6.62 -18.07 -22.74
N GLN A 111 -7.40 -19.11 -22.49
CA GLN A 111 -8.82 -19.17 -22.88
C GLN A 111 -9.63 -18.04 -22.22
N VAL A 112 -9.45 -17.81 -20.92
CA VAL A 112 -10.10 -16.69 -20.21
C VAL A 112 -9.66 -15.35 -20.81
N SER A 113 -8.36 -15.15 -21.02
CA SER A 113 -7.83 -13.92 -21.63
C SER A 113 -8.41 -13.66 -23.02
N ASN A 114 -8.50 -14.70 -23.86
CA ASN A 114 -9.05 -14.57 -25.21
C ASN A 114 -10.55 -14.28 -25.18
N ALA A 115 -11.29 -14.89 -24.24
CA ALA A 115 -12.73 -14.69 -24.11
C ALA A 115 -13.09 -13.27 -23.65
N ILE A 116 -12.32 -12.69 -22.72
CA ILE A 116 -12.61 -11.37 -22.15
C ILE A 116 -11.86 -10.23 -22.86
N SER A 117 -10.80 -10.53 -23.62
CA SER A 117 -9.94 -9.56 -24.32
C SER A 117 -9.54 -8.38 -23.42
N PRO A 118 -8.76 -8.62 -22.35
CA PRO A 118 -8.48 -7.58 -21.35
C PRO A 118 -7.63 -6.44 -21.93
N ASP A 119 -7.94 -5.19 -21.54
CA ASP A 119 -7.15 -4.01 -21.90
C ASP A 119 -5.77 -4.00 -21.23
N ASN A 120 -5.68 -4.63 -20.06
CA ASN A 120 -4.42 -4.78 -19.33
C ASN A 120 -4.40 -6.08 -18.54
N VAL A 121 -3.28 -6.80 -18.62
CA VAL A 121 -3.00 -7.98 -17.79
C VAL A 121 -1.95 -7.62 -16.76
N ILE A 122 -2.31 -7.75 -15.49
CA ILE A 122 -1.44 -7.44 -14.36
C ILE A 122 -0.88 -8.73 -13.77
N PHE A 123 0.44 -8.88 -13.78
CA PHE A 123 1.13 -9.93 -13.06
C PHE A 123 1.38 -9.51 -11.61
N VAL A 124 0.76 -10.23 -10.67
CA VAL A 124 0.97 -10.03 -9.24
C VAL A 124 2.05 -10.98 -8.75
N MET A 125 3.06 -10.41 -8.11
CA MET A 125 4.17 -11.16 -7.54
C MET A 125 4.38 -10.83 -6.06
N ASP A 126 4.89 -11.81 -5.33
CA ASP A 126 5.28 -11.69 -3.93
C ASP A 126 6.73 -11.18 -3.84
N ALA A 127 6.99 -10.17 -2.99
CA ALA A 127 8.33 -9.64 -2.76
C ALA A 127 9.34 -10.69 -2.22
N THR A 128 8.87 -11.77 -1.60
CA THR A 128 9.69 -12.84 -1.00
C THR A 128 10.21 -13.87 -2.01
N ILE A 129 9.70 -13.87 -3.24
CA ILE A 129 9.91 -14.97 -4.20
C ILE A 129 11.36 -15.17 -4.66
N GLY A 130 12.20 -14.15 -4.50
CA GLY A 130 13.63 -14.21 -4.79
C GLY A 130 13.95 -14.58 -6.24
N GLN A 131 14.89 -15.50 -6.42
CA GLN A 131 15.46 -15.87 -7.72
C GLN A 131 14.47 -16.59 -8.66
N ALA A 132 13.44 -17.24 -8.11
CA ALA A 132 12.44 -17.94 -8.91
C ALA A 132 11.54 -16.98 -9.73
N CYS A 133 11.56 -15.68 -9.40
CA CYS A 133 10.73 -14.65 -10.03
C CYS A 133 10.89 -14.60 -11.55
N GLU A 134 12.13 -14.62 -12.04
CA GLU A 134 12.43 -14.42 -13.47
C GLU A 134 11.75 -15.49 -14.32
N ALA A 135 11.96 -16.75 -13.94
CA ALA A 135 11.49 -17.90 -14.69
C ALA A 135 9.96 -18.05 -14.66
N GLN A 136 9.28 -17.43 -13.68
CA GLN A 136 7.82 -17.41 -13.57
C GLN A 136 7.23 -16.24 -14.33
N ALA A 137 7.78 -15.04 -14.15
CA ALA A 137 7.36 -13.84 -14.85
C ALA A 137 7.49 -14.03 -16.38
N LEU A 138 8.57 -14.69 -16.83
CA LEU A 138 8.76 -15.07 -18.23
C LEU A 138 7.68 -16.05 -18.72
N ALA A 139 7.33 -17.05 -17.92
CA ALA A 139 6.31 -18.04 -18.29
C ALA A 139 4.92 -17.39 -18.45
N PHE A 140 4.55 -16.47 -17.57
CA PHE A 140 3.32 -15.69 -17.74
C PHE A 140 3.38 -14.79 -18.98
N LYS A 141 4.48 -14.06 -19.18
CA LYS A 141 4.63 -13.16 -20.35
C LYS A 141 4.58 -13.89 -21.69
N GLN A 142 5.07 -15.13 -21.76
CA GLN A 142 5.03 -15.95 -22.97
C GLN A 142 3.63 -16.47 -23.31
N LYS A 143 2.74 -16.57 -22.32
CA LYS A 143 1.39 -17.14 -22.47
C LYS A 143 0.31 -16.08 -22.57
N VAL A 144 0.44 -15.00 -21.81
CA VAL A 144 -0.49 -13.86 -21.82
C VAL A 144 0.30 -12.56 -21.89
N ASP A 145 -0.27 -11.54 -22.55
CA ASP A 145 0.41 -10.27 -22.73
C ASP A 145 0.37 -9.42 -21.45
N VAL A 146 1.28 -9.73 -20.51
CA VAL A 146 1.44 -9.00 -19.26
C VAL A 146 1.81 -7.54 -19.57
N GLY A 147 0.93 -6.60 -19.26
CA GLY A 147 1.11 -5.17 -19.48
C GLY A 147 1.66 -4.42 -18.27
N ALA A 148 1.51 -4.98 -17.06
CA ALA A 148 2.04 -4.36 -15.85
C ALA A 148 2.32 -5.37 -14.72
N VAL A 149 3.09 -4.95 -13.73
CA VAL A 149 3.44 -5.75 -12.54
C VAL A 149 2.97 -5.05 -11.26
N ILE A 150 2.48 -5.83 -10.29
CA ILE A 150 2.27 -5.39 -8.91
C ILE A 150 3.08 -6.26 -7.97
N ILE A 151 3.76 -5.64 -7.00
CA ILE A 151 4.54 -6.33 -5.98
C ILE A 151 3.80 -6.28 -4.66
N THR A 152 3.56 -7.43 -4.03
CA THR A 152 2.87 -7.54 -2.74
C THR A 152 3.85 -7.89 -1.62
N LYS A 153 3.37 -7.80 -0.37
CA LYS A 153 4.09 -8.19 0.85
C LYS A 153 5.40 -7.43 1.09
N LEU A 154 5.47 -6.15 0.69
CA LEU A 154 6.63 -5.28 0.88
C LEU A 154 6.75 -4.69 2.30
N ASP A 155 5.80 -5.01 3.17
CA ASP A 155 5.84 -4.81 4.62
C ASP A 155 6.71 -5.83 5.36
N SER A 156 6.93 -7.00 4.75
CA SER A 156 7.83 -8.01 5.30
C SER A 156 9.31 -7.60 5.13
N HIS A 157 10.22 -8.30 5.81
CA HIS A 157 11.68 -8.15 5.63
C HIS A 157 12.20 -8.50 4.21
N ALA A 158 11.31 -8.71 3.25
CA ALA A 158 11.64 -8.94 1.87
C ALA A 158 12.33 -7.71 1.26
N LYS A 159 13.55 -7.92 0.76
CA LYS A 159 14.32 -6.87 0.08
C LYS A 159 13.74 -6.49 -1.28
N GLY A 160 12.73 -7.19 -1.81
CA GLY A 160 12.10 -6.86 -3.09
C GLY A 160 12.97 -7.13 -4.32
N GLY A 161 14.08 -7.87 -4.19
CA GLY A 161 14.99 -8.16 -5.30
C GLY A 161 14.36 -8.87 -6.50
N GLY A 162 13.28 -9.64 -6.29
CA GLY A 162 12.52 -10.26 -7.38
C GLY A 162 11.86 -9.24 -8.32
N ALA A 163 11.60 -8.01 -7.87
CA ALA A 163 11.01 -6.95 -8.69
C ALA A 163 11.87 -6.64 -9.92
N LEU A 164 13.19 -6.59 -9.73
CA LEU A 164 14.17 -6.39 -10.81
C LEU A 164 14.05 -7.50 -11.86
N SER A 165 13.97 -8.75 -11.40
CA SER A 165 13.83 -9.92 -12.26
C SER A 165 12.50 -9.92 -13.02
N ALA A 166 11.40 -9.50 -12.39
CA ALA A 166 10.10 -9.41 -13.04
C ALA A 166 10.09 -8.36 -14.15
N VAL A 167 10.64 -7.15 -13.90
CA VAL A 167 10.75 -6.10 -14.92
C VAL A 167 11.66 -6.55 -16.06
N ALA A 168 12.81 -7.15 -15.73
CA ALA A 168 13.74 -7.66 -16.73
C ALA A 168 13.12 -8.73 -17.64
N ALA A 169 12.31 -9.64 -17.08
CA ALA A 169 11.67 -10.73 -17.80
C ALA A 169 10.42 -10.30 -18.59
N THR A 170 9.56 -9.48 -17.99
CA THR A 170 8.27 -9.07 -18.61
C THR A 170 8.40 -7.88 -19.55
N LYS A 171 9.42 -7.03 -19.33
CA LYS A 171 9.55 -5.68 -19.92
C LYS A 171 8.37 -4.76 -19.59
N SER A 172 7.61 -5.09 -18.56
CA SER A 172 6.41 -4.35 -18.15
C SER A 172 6.70 -3.49 -16.92
N PRO A 173 6.12 -2.27 -16.84
CA PRO A 173 6.32 -1.40 -15.69
C PRO A 173 5.66 -1.97 -14.44
N ILE A 174 6.29 -1.72 -13.28
CA ILE A 174 5.63 -1.89 -11.99
C ILE A 174 4.71 -0.69 -11.77
N ILE A 175 3.46 -0.92 -11.42
CA ILE A 175 2.44 0.14 -11.30
C ILE A 175 2.02 0.41 -9.86
N PHE A 176 2.02 -0.60 -9.00
CA PHE A 176 1.65 -0.50 -7.59
C PHE A 176 2.47 -1.43 -6.72
N ILE A 177 2.50 -1.11 -5.43
CA ILE A 177 3.05 -1.96 -4.39
C ILE A 177 2.05 -2.13 -3.24
N GLY A 178 1.98 -3.35 -2.70
CA GLY A 178 1.20 -3.69 -1.52
C GLY A 178 2.09 -3.75 -0.29
N THR A 179 1.77 -2.93 0.71
CA THR A 179 2.60 -2.69 1.91
C THR A 179 1.92 -3.14 3.20
N GLY A 180 1.07 -4.15 3.13
CA GLY A 180 0.33 -4.68 4.27
C GLY A 180 -0.95 -5.40 3.86
N GLU A 181 -1.76 -5.76 4.86
CA GLU A 181 -2.98 -6.55 4.68
C GLU A 181 -4.24 -5.68 4.56
N HIS A 182 -4.23 -4.46 5.11
CA HIS A 182 -5.40 -3.58 5.08
C HIS A 182 -5.67 -3.07 3.68
N ILE A 183 -6.92 -2.69 3.41
CA ILE A 183 -7.38 -2.27 2.08
C ILE A 183 -6.66 -1.01 1.58
N ASP A 184 -6.24 -0.13 2.49
CA ASP A 184 -5.49 1.09 2.18
C ASP A 184 -3.97 0.87 2.09
N ASP A 185 -3.47 -0.33 2.40
CA ASP A 185 -2.04 -0.67 2.28
C ASP A 185 -1.68 -0.98 0.81
N PHE A 186 -1.89 0.00 -0.06
CA PHE A 186 -1.73 -0.09 -1.50
C PHE A 186 -1.36 1.27 -2.09
N GLU A 187 -0.16 1.38 -2.63
CA GLU A 187 0.40 2.67 -3.08
C GLU A 187 0.96 2.59 -4.51
N PRO A 188 0.88 3.69 -5.28
CA PRO A 188 1.49 3.78 -6.60
C PRO A 188 3.00 3.53 -6.51
N PHE A 189 3.53 2.74 -7.44
CA PHE A 189 4.96 2.46 -7.46
C PHE A 189 5.77 3.69 -7.88
N LYS A 190 6.80 4.01 -7.10
CA LYS A 190 7.80 5.03 -7.42
C LYS A 190 9.19 4.40 -7.36
N VAL A 191 9.94 4.55 -8.46
CA VAL A 191 11.25 3.90 -8.63
C VAL A 191 12.26 4.36 -7.57
N GLN A 192 12.32 5.67 -7.28
CA GLN A 192 13.29 6.21 -6.33
C GLN A 192 13.09 5.71 -4.89
N PRO A 193 11.91 5.86 -4.26
CA PRO A 193 11.63 5.31 -2.93
C PRO A 193 11.93 3.81 -2.83
N PHE A 194 11.54 3.05 -3.85
CA PHE A 194 11.77 1.61 -3.88
C PHE A 194 13.26 1.25 -3.89
N VAL A 195 14.07 1.93 -4.71
CA VAL A 195 15.52 1.70 -4.76
C VAL A 195 16.21 2.14 -3.47
N GLN A 196 15.77 3.23 -2.84
CA GLN A 196 16.28 3.66 -1.53
C GLN A 196 16.00 2.59 -0.46
N LYS A 197 14.76 2.09 -0.39
CA LYS A 197 14.37 1.00 0.50
C LYS A 197 15.17 -0.28 0.25
N LEU A 198 15.38 -0.65 -1.02
CA LEU A 198 16.22 -1.79 -1.43
C LEU A 198 17.67 -1.65 -0.93
N LEU A 199 18.20 -0.42 -0.92
CA LEU A 199 19.55 -0.09 -0.44
C LEU A 199 19.63 0.08 1.09
N GLY A 200 18.50 -0.01 1.81
CA GLY A 200 18.43 0.24 3.25
C GLY A 200 18.63 1.72 3.63
N MET A 201 18.53 2.62 2.65
CA MET A 201 18.53 4.06 2.85
C MET A 201 17.07 4.46 3.07
N GLY A 202 16.73 4.95 4.27
CA GLY A 202 15.34 5.24 4.66
C GLY A 202 14.56 6.09 3.65
N ASP A 203 13.24 5.89 3.61
CA ASP A 203 12.34 6.49 2.62
C ASP A 203 11.90 7.91 3.02
N LEU A 204 12.79 8.88 2.80
CA LEU A 204 12.49 10.30 2.98
C LEU A 204 11.45 10.81 1.96
N ALA A 205 11.37 10.19 0.79
CA ALA A 205 10.51 10.64 -0.31
C ALA A 205 9.04 10.21 -0.11
N GLY A 206 8.81 8.96 0.29
CA GLY A 206 7.47 8.45 0.62
C GLY A 206 6.84 9.17 1.82
N LEU A 207 7.66 9.63 2.77
CA LEU A 207 7.20 10.49 3.88
C LEU A 207 6.64 11.82 3.34
N ILE A 208 7.34 12.48 2.42
CA ILE A 208 6.92 13.74 1.81
C ILE A 208 5.64 13.55 1.00
N ASP A 209 5.50 12.44 0.28
CA ASP A 209 4.31 12.13 -0.51
C ASP A 209 3.08 11.86 0.37
N LYS A 210 3.23 11.11 1.47
CA LYS A 210 2.14 10.91 2.45
C LYS A 210 1.73 12.21 3.11
N VAL A 211 2.69 13.07 3.45
CA VAL A 211 2.41 14.42 3.97
C VAL A 211 1.67 15.28 2.93
N SER A 212 2.00 15.13 1.65
CA SER A 212 1.35 15.85 0.55
C SER A 212 -0.06 15.35 0.23
N GLU A 213 -0.28 14.02 0.27
CA GLU A 213 -1.61 13.41 0.08
C GLU A 213 -2.61 13.75 1.19
N LEU A 214 -2.10 14.06 2.39
CA LEU A 214 -2.91 14.45 3.53
C LEU A 214 -3.56 15.84 3.36
N LYS A 215 -3.23 16.61 2.31
CA LYS A 215 -3.68 18.00 2.14
C LYS A 215 -3.61 18.75 3.47
N LEU A 216 -2.45 18.67 4.12
CA LEU A 216 -2.14 19.50 5.28
C LEU A 216 -1.85 20.90 4.75
N ASP A 217 -2.89 21.56 4.23
CA ASP A 217 -2.86 22.95 3.77
C ASP A 217 -2.53 23.93 4.93
N ASP A 218 -2.42 23.44 6.17
CA ASP A 218 -2.19 24.23 7.39
C ASP A 218 -0.77 24.15 7.99
N ASN A 219 0.23 23.55 7.31
CA ASN A 219 1.55 23.30 7.94
C ASN A 219 2.71 24.21 7.53
N GLU A 220 2.48 25.36 6.88
CA GLU A 220 3.56 26.35 6.69
C GLU A 220 4.06 26.95 8.02
N GLU A 221 3.15 27.18 8.97
CA GLU A 221 3.52 27.66 10.31
C GLU A 221 4.28 26.61 11.10
N LEU A 222 3.90 25.34 11.01
CA LEU A 222 4.59 24.22 11.66
C LEU A 222 6.02 24.05 11.13
N MET A 223 6.21 24.17 9.81
CA MET A 223 7.55 24.13 9.20
C MET A 223 8.40 25.36 9.56
N LYS A 224 7.78 26.54 9.78
CA LYS A 224 8.46 27.74 10.30
C LYS A 224 8.86 27.57 11.77
N LYS A 225 7.94 27.13 12.63
CA LYS A 225 8.17 26.86 14.05
C LYS A 225 9.28 25.83 14.26
N PHE A 226 9.27 24.76 13.47
CA PHE A 226 10.33 23.74 13.50
C PHE A 226 11.71 24.27 13.08
N LYS A 227 11.77 25.19 12.11
CA LYS A 227 13.02 25.87 11.68
C LYS A 227 13.50 26.91 12.68
N GLN A 228 12.60 27.49 13.47
CA GLN A 228 12.87 28.58 14.41
C GLN A 228 13.15 28.09 15.83
N GLY A 229 12.84 26.84 16.16
CA GLY A 229 13.07 26.26 17.49
C GLY A 229 12.00 26.63 18.52
N ASP A 230 10.93 27.30 18.11
CA ASP A 230 9.80 27.68 18.96
C ASP A 230 8.75 26.56 18.97
N PHE A 231 8.89 25.62 19.92
CA PHE A 231 8.00 24.46 20.05
C PHE A 231 7.43 24.38 21.47
N THR A 232 6.11 24.50 21.60
CA THR A 232 5.41 24.43 22.90
C THR A 232 4.88 23.02 23.18
N LEU A 233 4.53 22.73 24.44
CA LEU A 233 3.88 21.47 24.80
C LEU A 233 2.46 21.38 24.21
N ARG A 234 1.79 22.51 23.98
CA ARG A 234 0.51 22.56 23.27
C ARG A 234 0.67 22.13 21.81
N ASP A 235 1.69 22.63 21.12
CA ASP A 235 2.00 22.19 19.76
C ASP A 235 2.25 20.67 19.75
N MET A 236 2.98 20.13 20.75
CA MET A 236 3.22 18.69 20.89
C MET A 236 1.94 17.87 21.11
N TYR A 237 1.01 18.39 21.91
CA TYR A 237 -0.29 17.76 22.18
C TYR A 237 -1.15 17.65 20.92
N GLU A 238 -1.20 18.71 20.13
CA GLU A 238 -1.92 18.72 18.85
C GLU A 238 -1.30 17.72 17.87
N GLN A 239 0.03 17.63 17.83
CA GLN A 239 0.71 16.62 17.01
C GLN A 239 0.40 15.19 17.46
N PHE A 240 0.42 14.89 18.75
CA PHE A 240 0.03 13.55 19.23
C PHE A 240 -1.42 13.23 18.92
N THR A 241 -2.32 14.21 19.01
CA THR A 241 -3.73 14.05 18.63
C THR A 241 -3.89 13.72 17.16
N ASN A 242 -3.15 14.42 16.28
CA ASN A 242 -3.17 14.16 14.84
C ASN A 242 -2.55 12.81 14.50
N ILE A 243 -1.45 12.45 15.16
CA ILE A 243 -0.81 11.14 14.96
C ILE A 243 -1.71 9.99 15.47
N MET A 244 -2.44 10.16 16.57
CA MET A 244 -3.41 9.15 17.03
C MET A 244 -4.59 8.97 16.07
N LYS A 245 -4.97 10.01 15.32
CA LYS A 245 -5.98 9.92 14.25
C LYS A 245 -5.44 9.23 12.99
N LEU A 246 -4.12 9.24 12.79
CA LEU A 246 -3.43 8.72 11.62
C LEU A 246 -2.80 7.34 11.89
N GLY A 247 -3.61 6.28 11.82
CA GLY A 247 -3.14 4.91 11.48
C GLY A 247 -1.89 4.35 12.21
N PRO A 248 -1.18 3.36 11.63
CA PRO A 248 -0.16 2.60 12.37
C PRO A 248 1.14 3.39 12.63
N PHE A 249 1.34 3.68 13.90
CA PHE A 249 2.39 4.52 14.51
C PHE A 249 3.84 4.08 14.26
N SER A 250 4.07 2.79 14.01
CA SER A 250 5.42 2.22 13.86
C SER A 250 6.11 2.66 12.56
N GLN A 251 5.36 2.94 11.50
CA GLN A 251 5.92 3.32 10.21
C GLN A 251 6.42 4.76 10.16
N ILE A 252 5.74 5.68 10.86
CA ILE A 252 6.13 7.11 10.88
C ILE A 252 7.34 7.30 11.79
N LEU A 253 7.35 6.70 12.99
CA LEU A 253 8.47 6.85 13.94
C LEU A 253 9.77 6.19 13.48
N SER A 254 9.69 5.05 12.76
CA SER A 254 10.88 4.41 12.18
C SER A 254 11.56 5.24 11.09
N SER A 255 10.91 6.32 10.65
CA SER A 255 11.37 7.19 9.56
C SER A 255 12.03 8.49 10.06
N ILE A 256 12.06 8.76 11.38
CA ILE A 256 12.60 10.00 11.97
C ILE A 256 14.06 9.79 12.44
N PRO A 257 15.06 10.47 11.85
CA PRO A 257 16.46 10.37 12.28
C PRO A 257 16.65 10.96 13.69
N GLY A 258 17.33 10.22 14.58
CA GLY A 258 17.65 10.67 15.95
C GLY A 258 16.65 10.25 17.03
N PHE A 259 15.51 9.62 16.66
CA PHE A 259 14.64 8.96 17.64
C PHE A 259 15.26 7.61 18.03
N SER A 260 15.62 7.44 19.30
CA SER A 260 16.35 6.26 19.78
C SER A 260 15.56 4.97 19.56
N GLN A 261 16.27 3.94 19.09
CA GLN A 261 15.78 2.57 18.90
C GLN A 261 15.12 1.99 20.15
N ASP A 262 15.46 2.48 21.35
CA ASP A 262 14.89 2.09 22.64
C ASP A 262 13.39 2.39 22.81
N PHE A 263 12.85 3.39 22.10
CA PHE A 263 11.40 3.62 22.12
C PHE A 263 10.65 2.62 21.23
N MET A 264 11.34 2.00 20.27
CA MET A 264 10.81 1.06 19.28
C MET A 264 11.04 -0.42 19.67
N THR A 265 11.98 -0.74 20.57
CA THR A 265 12.44 -2.12 20.77
C THR A 265 11.61 -2.96 21.75
N LYS A 266 10.60 -2.43 22.45
CA LYS A 266 9.80 -3.23 23.40
C LYS A 266 8.34 -2.77 23.49
N GLY A 267 7.55 -3.09 22.48
CA GLY A 267 6.10 -3.08 22.64
C GLY A 267 5.30 -3.27 21.36
N THR A 268 4.09 -3.80 21.50
CA THR A 268 3.12 -3.88 20.40
C THR A 268 2.68 -2.47 19.96
N GLU A 269 2.11 -2.33 18.77
CA GLU A 269 1.54 -1.05 18.30
C GLU A 269 0.54 -0.45 19.31
N GLN A 270 -0.20 -1.33 19.99
CA GLN A 270 -1.13 -0.97 21.07
C GLN A 270 -0.42 -0.38 22.29
N GLU A 271 0.74 -0.90 22.68
CA GLU A 271 1.52 -0.35 23.79
C GLU A 271 2.07 1.03 23.49
N SER A 272 2.48 1.27 22.24
CA SER A 272 2.96 2.59 21.81
C SER A 272 1.84 3.62 21.83
N LYS A 273 0.64 3.26 21.35
CA LYS A 273 -0.57 4.09 21.49
C LYS A 273 -0.91 4.37 22.96
N ASN A 274 -0.81 3.36 23.83
CA ASN A 274 -1.07 3.53 25.26
C ASN A 274 -0.05 4.46 25.94
N ARG A 275 1.23 4.43 25.51
CA ARG A 275 2.26 5.36 26.02
C ARG A 275 1.97 6.80 25.63
N LEU A 276 1.62 7.05 24.36
CA LEU A 276 1.20 8.38 23.92
C LEU A 276 -0.04 8.87 24.66
N LYS A 277 -1.04 8.00 24.82
CA LYS A 277 -2.26 8.36 25.54
C LYS A 277 -1.96 8.77 26.99
N ARG A 278 -1.03 8.09 27.67
CA ARG A 278 -0.57 8.49 29.01
C ARG A 278 0.11 9.87 29.01
N LEU A 279 0.96 10.15 28.02
CA LEU A 279 1.58 11.47 27.88
C LEU A 279 0.53 12.57 27.63
N MET A 280 -0.48 12.29 26.81
CA MET A 280 -1.61 13.20 26.60
C MET A 280 -2.40 13.44 27.89
N THR A 281 -2.67 12.40 28.68
CA THR A 281 -3.34 12.56 29.99
C THR A 281 -2.53 13.40 30.98
N ILE A 282 -1.20 13.33 30.92
CA ILE A 282 -0.32 14.22 31.71
C ILE A 282 -0.50 15.67 31.23
N MET A 283 -0.48 15.91 29.92
CA MET A 283 -0.70 17.24 29.35
C MET A 283 -2.11 17.78 29.59
N ASP A 284 -3.14 16.92 29.64
CA ASP A 284 -4.52 17.31 29.98
C ASP A 284 -4.64 17.87 31.41
N SER A 285 -3.67 17.57 32.27
CA SER A 285 -3.61 18.05 33.66
C SER A 285 -2.71 19.26 33.87
N MET A 286 -2.03 19.71 32.82
CA MET A 286 -1.21 20.91 32.83
C MET A 286 -2.08 22.15 32.63
N SER A 287 -1.64 23.26 33.21
CA SER A 287 -2.21 24.59 32.98
C SER A 287 -1.80 25.16 31.62
N ASP A 288 -2.55 26.16 31.13
CA ASP A 288 -2.21 26.85 29.88
C ASP A 288 -0.80 27.45 29.91
N GLN A 289 -0.37 27.96 31.07
CA GLN A 289 0.97 28.52 31.24
C GLN A 289 2.08 27.46 31.11
N GLU A 290 1.84 26.23 31.55
CA GLU A 290 2.77 25.10 31.37
C GLU A 290 2.77 24.65 29.91
N LEU A 291 1.60 24.57 29.27
CA LEU A 291 1.45 24.12 27.89
C LEU A 291 2.03 25.09 26.85
N ASP A 292 1.92 26.40 27.09
CA ASP A 292 2.34 27.47 26.17
C ASP A 292 3.73 28.03 26.47
N SER A 293 4.46 27.40 27.40
CA SER A 293 5.83 27.81 27.73
C SER A 293 6.83 27.41 26.64
N HIS A 294 7.68 28.35 26.22
CA HIS A 294 8.72 28.14 25.20
C HIS A 294 10.03 27.60 25.79
N GLU A 295 10.26 27.81 27.08
CA GLU A 295 11.32 27.17 27.85
C GLU A 295 10.64 26.29 28.90
N GLY A 296 11.05 25.03 29.03
CA GLY A 296 10.53 24.07 30.01
C GLY A 296 10.78 24.41 31.50
N ASN A 297 10.81 25.71 31.82
CA ASN A 297 11.01 26.32 33.13
C ASN A 297 9.71 26.77 33.80
N ALA A 298 8.53 26.47 33.23
CA ALA A 298 7.28 26.66 33.95
C ALA A 298 7.29 25.79 35.22
N PRO A 299 6.91 26.33 36.39
CA PRO A 299 6.90 25.57 37.63
C PRO A 299 5.96 24.38 37.48
N VAL A 300 6.53 23.17 37.40
CA VAL A 300 5.78 21.93 37.28
C VAL A 300 4.99 21.72 38.56
N HIS A 301 3.68 21.95 38.51
CA HIS A 301 2.82 21.52 39.61
C HIS A 301 2.78 19.98 39.67
N PRO A 302 2.63 19.35 40.84
CA PRO A 302 2.63 17.89 40.93
C PRO A 302 1.48 17.30 40.10
N VAL A 303 1.81 16.80 38.91
CA VAL A 303 0.86 16.14 37.99
C VAL A 303 0.41 14.79 38.55
N SER A 304 1.22 14.17 39.42
CA SER A 304 0.85 12.95 40.13
C SER A 304 0.19 13.28 41.46
N ARG A 305 -1.13 13.08 41.56
CA ARG A 305 -1.76 12.82 42.85
C ARG A 305 -1.51 11.35 43.23
N PRO A 306 -1.12 11.03 44.48
CA PRO A 306 -1.07 9.64 44.92
C PRO A 306 -2.48 9.04 44.88
N ASP A 307 -2.53 7.76 44.49
CA ASP A 307 -3.73 6.95 44.26
C ASP A 307 -4.83 7.08 45.33
#